data_AF-A0A843XHQ1-F1
#
_entry.id   AF-A0A843XHQ1-F1
#
_cell.length_a   1.000
_cell.length_b   1.000
_cell.length_c   1.000
_cell.angle_alpha   90.00
_cell.angle_beta   90.00
_cell.angle_gamma   90.00
#
_symmetry.space_group_name_H-M   'P 1'
#
loop_
_entity.id
_entity.type
_entity.pdbx_description
1 polymer ?
#
loop_
_entity_poly.entity_id
_entity_poly.type
_entity_poly.pdbx_seq_one_letter_code
_entity_poly.pdbx_strand_id
1 'polypeptide(L)' 'MSHVTDLLQSPAAASDWVRNNVLAYWPDVRFSYVTVGNEVIFDKGVAQYILPAMLNIYRALAATGLRD' A
#
# COMPACT_ATOMS: atom_id res chain seq x y z
N MET A 1 -9.51 9.99 5.69
CA MET A 1 -9.13 9.87 4.26
C MET A 1 -7.68 10.28 3.96
N SER A 2 -6.89 10.75 4.94
CA SER A 2 -5.49 11.18 4.75
C SER A 2 -4.48 10.04 4.48
N HIS A 3 -4.74 8.83 4.97
CA HIS A 3 -3.75 7.75 4.92
C HIS A 3 -3.46 7.18 3.52
N VAL A 4 -4.46 7.15 2.64
CA VAL A 4 -4.24 6.70 1.25
C VAL A 4 -3.39 7.72 0.52
N THR A 5 -3.63 9.02 0.77
CA THR A 5 -2.93 10.16 0.16
C THR A 5 -1.42 10.17 0.43
N ASP A 6 -1.01 9.76 1.62
CA ASP A 6 0.41 9.72 2.01
C ASP A 6 1.19 8.62 1.26
N LEU A 7 0.54 7.46 1.01
CA LEU A 7 1.11 6.38 0.20
C LEU A 7 1.27 6.76 -1.28
N LEU A 8 0.55 7.80 -1.74
CA LEU A 8 0.60 8.28 -3.11
C LEU A 8 1.86 9.06 -3.42
N GLN A 9 2.29 9.90 -2.46
CA GLN A 9 3.21 10.99 -2.76
C GLN A 9 4.66 10.54 -2.72
N SER A 10 4.97 9.42 -2.06
CA SER A 10 6.34 8.98 -1.88
C SER A 10 6.48 7.46 -1.86
N PRO A 11 7.36 6.88 -2.71
CA PRO A 11 7.80 5.49 -2.57
C PRO A 11 8.36 5.17 -1.17
N ALA A 12 8.95 6.16 -0.49
CA ALA A 12 9.43 5.99 0.88
C ALA A 12 8.28 5.77 1.86
N ALA A 13 7.19 6.53 1.73
CA ALA A 13 6.00 6.36 2.57
C ALA A 13 5.37 4.97 2.40
N ALA A 14 5.32 4.45 1.16
CA ALA A 14 4.87 3.08 0.91
C ALA A 14 5.80 2.02 1.51
N SER A 15 7.11 2.25 1.46
CA SER A 15 8.11 1.35 2.05
C SER A 15 7.99 1.31 3.58
N ASP A 16 7.80 2.47 4.21
CA ASP A 16 7.59 2.59 5.66
C ASP A 16 6.28 1.93 6.08
N TRP A 17 5.21 2.10 5.30
CA TRP A 17 3.95 1.42 5.57
C TRP A 17 4.08 -0.10 5.49
N VAL A 18 4.75 -0.63 4.45
CA VAL A 18 5.01 -2.08 4.32
C VAL A 18 5.84 -2.59 5.49
N ARG A 19 6.89 -1.86 5.91
CA ARG A 19 7.71 -2.24 7.05
C ARG A 19 6.90 -2.35 8.34
N ASN A 20 6.08 -1.33 8.62
CA ASN A 20 5.39 -1.21 9.90
C ASN A 20 4.12 -2.07 10.00
N ASN A 21 3.49 -2.43 8.88
CA ASN A 21 2.19 -3.09 8.88
C ASN A 21 2.20 -4.51 8.30
N VAL A 22 3.21 -4.86 7.49
CA VAL A 22 3.34 -6.21 6.90
C VAL A 22 4.55 -6.92 7.47
N LEU A 23 5.76 -6.36 7.29
CA LEU A 23 6.99 -7.03 7.73
C LEU A 23 7.07 -7.20 9.24
N ALA A 24 6.54 -6.24 10.01
CA ALA A 24 6.50 -6.32 11.47
C ALA A 24 5.72 -7.54 12.00
N TYR A 25 4.85 -8.14 11.18
CA TYR A 25 4.00 -9.27 11.56
C TYR A 25 4.25 -10.53 10.73
N TRP A 26 5.10 -10.47 9.71
CA TRP A 26 5.51 -11.62 8.92
C TRP A 26 6.71 -12.33 9.61
N PRO A 27 6.76 -13.68 9.68
CA PRO A 27 5.85 -14.65 9.05
C PRO A 27 4.68 -15.14 9.93
N ASP A 28 4.52 -14.60 11.13
CA ASP A 28 3.48 -15.05 12.08
C ASP A 28 2.06 -14.85 11.53
N VAL A 29 1.85 -13.77 10.77
CA VAL A 29 0.65 -13.50 9.99
C VAL A 29 0.92 -13.77 8.51
N ARG A 30 0.08 -14.60 7.90
CA ARG A 30 0.12 -14.88 6.45
C ARG A 30 -0.83 -13.93 5.71
N PHE A 31 -0.26 -12.86 5.18
CA PHE A 31 -0.99 -11.91 4.36
C PHE A 31 -1.25 -12.47 2.96
N SER A 32 -2.51 -12.43 2.49
CA SER A 32 -2.86 -12.82 1.12
C SER A 32 -3.07 -11.63 0.19
N TYR A 33 -3.63 -10.53 0.71
CA TYR A 33 -3.96 -9.35 -0.08
C TYR A 33 -3.77 -8.07 0.73
N VAL A 34 -3.43 -6.98 0.02
CA VAL A 34 -3.46 -5.61 0.54
C VAL A 34 -4.44 -4.81 -0.33
N THR A 35 -5.55 -4.38 0.26
CA THR A 35 -6.55 -3.56 -0.42
C THR A 35 -6.22 -2.07 -0.23
N VAL A 36 -5.86 -1.39 -1.32
CA VAL A 36 -5.47 0.04 -1.27
C VAL A 36 -6.67 0.90 -1.67
N GLY A 37 -7.36 1.42 -0.66
CA GLY A 37 -8.50 2.33 -0.81
C GLY A 37 -9.84 1.59 -0.89
N ASN A 38 -10.69 1.77 0.12
CA ASN A 38 -12.07 1.27 0.12
C ASN A 38 -13.02 2.36 -0.40
N GLU A 39 -13.91 2.02 -1.34
CA GLU A 39 -15.01 2.87 -1.86
C GLU A 39 -14.64 4.22 -2.49
N VAL A 40 -13.36 4.42 -2.75
CA VAL A 40 -12.76 5.64 -3.32
C VAL A 40 -13.17 5.93 -4.77
N ILE A 41 -13.87 5.00 -5.42
CA ILE A 41 -14.49 5.22 -6.75
C ILE A 41 -15.64 6.24 -6.68
N PHE A 42 -16.31 6.36 -5.54
CA PHE A 42 -17.40 7.33 -5.36
C PHE A 42 -16.92 8.73 -4.97
N ASP A 43 -15.67 8.85 -4.51
CA ASP A 43 -15.02 10.13 -4.25
C ASP A 43 -14.14 10.53 -5.45
N LYS A 44 -14.72 11.36 -6.34
CA LYS A 44 -14.06 11.82 -7.56
C LYS A 44 -12.71 12.50 -7.32
N GLY A 45 -12.47 13.03 -6.11
CA GLY A 45 -11.19 13.65 -5.76
C GLY A 45 -10.06 12.65 -5.55
N VAL A 46 -10.39 11.39 -5.22
CA VAL A 46 -9.42 10.39 -4.75
C VAL A 46 -9.17 9.26 -5.76
N ALA A 47 -10.12 9.01 -6.67
CA ALA A 47 -10.01 7.93 -7.66
C ALA A 47 -8.73 7.99 -8.51
N GLN A 48 -8.29 9.19 -8.90
CA GLN A 48 -7.06 9.40 -9.69
C GLN A 48 -5.79 8.91 -8.99
N TYR A 49 -5.86 8.71 -7.68
CA TYR A 49 -4.72 8.39 -6.85
C TYR A 49 -4.56 6.90 -6.57
N ILE A 50 -5.59 6.08 -6.80
CA ILE A 50 -5.56 4.66 -6.43
C ILE A 50 -4.49 3.88 -7.19
N LEU A 51 -4.36 4.12 -8.49
CA LEU A 51 -3.37 3.42 -9.30
C LEU A 51 -1.92 3.73 -8.85
N PRO A 52 -1.48 5.00 -8.69
CA PRO A 52 -0.18 5.30 -8.11
C PRO A 52 0.07 4.65 -6.74
N ALA A 53 -0.92 4.67 -5.85
CA ALA A 53 -0.84 4.06 -4.52
C ALA A 53 -0.55 2.56 -4.59
N MET A 54 -1.33 1.86 -5.41
CA MET A 54 -1.20 0.41 -5.63
C MET A 54 0.18 0.07 -6.19
N LEU A 55 0.69 0.85 -7.16
CA LEU A 55 2.03 0.64 -7.70
C LEU A 55 3.13 0.80 -6.65
N ASN A 56 3.04 1.82 -5.79
CA ASN A 56 4.05 2.04 -4.76
C ASN A 56 4.05 0.92 -3.72
N ILE A 57 2.89 0.49 -3.22
CA ILE A 57 2.76 -0.65 -2.31
C ILE A 57 3.28 -1.93 -2.96
N TYR A 58 2.90 -2.18 -4.22
CA TYR A 58 3.34 -3.35 -4.97
C TYR A 58 4.86 -3.40 -5.12
N ARG A 59 5.50 -2.27 -5.45
CA ARG A 59 6.97 -2.16 -5.54
C ARG A 59 7.65 -2.32 -4.19
N ALA A 60 7.07 -1.76 -3.12
CA ALA A 60 7.60 -1.91 -1.78
C ALA A 60 7.57 -3.38 -1.33
N LEU A 61 6.45 -4.08 -1.51
CA LEU A 61 6.34 -5.52 -1.21
C LEU A 61 7.34 -6.33 -2.04
N ALA A 62 7.45 -6.04 -3.34
CA ALA A 62 8.39 -6.70 -4.23
C ALA A 62 9.86 -6.63 -3.78
N ALA A 63 10.27 -5.49 -3.21
CA ALA A 63 11.63 -5.27 -2.73
C ALA A 63 11.97 -6.09 -1.48
N THR A 64 10.98 -6.66 -0.79
CA THR A 64 11.17 -7.43 0.46
C THR A 64 11.35 -8.92 0.25
N GLY A 65 11.20 -9.42 -0.98
CA GLY A 65 11.22 -10.86 -1.26
C GLY A 65 9.94 -11.59 -0.86
N LEU A 66 8.89 -10.88 -0.42
CA LEU A 66 7.53 -11.40 -0.19
C LEU A 66 6.71 -11.61 -1.48
N ARG A 67 7.38 -11.58 -2.64
CA ARG A 67 6.76 -12.00 -3.90
C ARG A 67 6.93 -13.51 -4.02
N ASP A 68 5.83 -14.18 -4.26
CA ASP A 68 5.74 -15.54 -4.79
C ASP A 68 6.76 -15.76 -5.94
#